data_AF-A0A916F6Y6-F1
#
_entry.id   AF-A0A916F6Y6-F1
#
_cell.length_a   1.000
_cell.length_b   1.000
_cell.length_c   1.000
_cell.angle_alpha   90.00
_cell.angle_beta   90.00
_cell.angle_gamma   90.00
#
_symmetry.space_group_name_H-M   'P 1'
#
loop_
_entity.id
_entity.type
_entity.pdbx_description
1 polymer ?
#
loop_
_entity_poly.entity_id
_entity_poly.type
_entity_poly.pdbx_seq_one_letter_code
_entity_poly.pdbx_strand_id
1 'polypeptide(L)'
;MAQSTQPISPLRQRMIEDMHLRKLAPKTQTGYIRAVKKLADYLGHSPDRASAEDLRQFQLHLTDQGTSRVTINTTITTITALRFFFEVTVGDQSIAGKLKTVPVPRKLPVVLSRAE
;
A
#
# COMPACT_ATOMS: atom_id res chain seq x y z
N MET A 1 -14.75 -20.78 -16.77
CA MET A 1 -14.88 -19.75 -15.72
C MET A 1 -14.68 -18.40 -16.37
N ALA A 2 -15.73 -17.61 -16.53
CA ALA A 2 -15.65 -16.30 -17.17
C ALA A 2 -14.91 -15.33 -16.25
N GLN A 3 -13.63 -15.08 -16.52
CA GLN A 3 -12.93 -13.95 -15.94
C GLN A 3 -13.59 -12.71 -16.53
N SER A 4 -14.35 -11.98 -15.72
CA SER A 4 -14.83 -10.65 -16.06
C SER A 4 -13.62 -9.76 -16.32
N THR A 5 -13.23 -9.60 -17.59
CA THR A 5 -12.23 -8.61 -18.01
C THR A 5 -12.83 -7.24 -17.81
N GLN A 6 -12.81 -6.76 -16.56
CA GLN A 6 -13.08 -5.34 -16.34
C GLN A 6 -12.01 -4.56 -17.12
N PRO A 7 -12.39 -3.60 -17.96
CA PRO A 7 -11.42 -2.79 -18.70
C PRO A 7 -10.47 -2.18 -17.68
N ILE A 8 -9.16 -2.44 -17.86
CA ILE A 8 -8.12 -1.91 -16.99
C ILE A 8 -8.21 -0.39 -17.10
N SER A 9 -8.41 0.29 -15.97
CA SER A 9 -8.43 1.75 -15.98
C SER A 9 -7.06 2.29 -16.43
N PRO A 10 -7.00 3.41 -17.16
CA PRO A 10 -5.72 4.00 -17.58
C PRO A 10 -4.75 4.21 -16.42
N LEU A 11 -5.28 4.60 -15.25
CA LEU A 11 -4.54 4.77 -14.01
C LEU A 11 -3.93 3.46 -13.49
N ARG A 12 -4.68 2.35 -13.56
CA ARG A 12 -4.18 1.02 -13.18
C ARG A 12 -3.12 0.52 -14.16
N GLN A 13 -3.30 0.78 -15.46
CA GLN A 13 -2.34 0.41 -16.49
C GLN A 13 -1.01 1.14 -16.26
N ARG A 14 -1.05 2.46 -16.05
CA ARG A 14 0.14 3.27 -15.74
C ARG A 14 0.87 2.76 -14.50
N MET A 15 0.14 2.46 -13.43
CA MET A 15 0.75 1.89 -12.22
C MET A 15 1.46 0.56 -12.49
N ILE A 16 0.89 -0.32 -13.34
CA ILE A 16 1.52 -1.59 -13.71
C ILE A 16 2.82 -1.35 -14.48
N GLU A 17 2.81 -0.42 -15.42
CA GLU A 17 3.99 -0.03 -16.21
C GLU A 17 5.08 0.55 -15.30
N ASP A 18 4.73 1.45 -14.38
CA ASP A 18 5.66 2.02 -13.39
C ASP A 18 6.29 0.93 -12.52
N MET A 19 5.51 -0.05 -12.09
CA MET A 19 6.02 -1.16 -11.29
C MET A 19 6.94 -2.09 -12.10
N HIS A 20 6.64 -2.27 -13.39
CA HIS A 20 7.46 -3.04 -14.32
C HIS A 20 8.81 -2.37 -14.55
N LEU A 21 8.82 -1.05 -14.77
CA LEU A 21 10.04 -0.24 -14.91
C LEU A 21 10.96 -0.36 -13.68
N ARG A 22 10.38 -0.46 -12.47
CA ARG A 22 11.13 -0.65 -11.23
C ARG A 22 11.47 -2.11 -10.90
N LYS A 23 11.12 -3.06 -11.78
CA LYS A 23 11.36 -4.51 -11.59
C LYS A 23 10.80 -5.05 -10.27
N LEU A 24 9.64 -4.54 -9.83
CA LEU A 24 8.99 -5.03 -8.61
C LEU A 24 8.55 -6.48 -8.80
N ALA A 25 8.75 -7.30 -7.77
CA ALA A 25 8.36 -8.70 -7.80
C ALA A 25 6.84 -8.86 -8.00
N PRO A 26 6.36 -9.90 -8.70
CA PRO A 26 4.93 -10.09 -9.01
C PRO A 26 4.02 -10.08 -7.76
N LYS A 27 4.52 -10.63 -6.65
CA LYS A 27 3.82 -10.62 -5.36
C LYS A 27 3.66 -9.20 -4.81
N THR A 28 4.68 -8.36 -4.97
CA THR A 28 4.64 -6.94 -4.57
C THR A 28 3.69 -6.16 -5.46
N GLN A 29 3.71 -6.39 -6.77
CA GLN A 29 2.77 -5.76 -7.70
C GLN A 29 1.32 -6.05 -7.32
N THR A 30 1.02 -7.31 -7.04
CA THR A 30 -0.33 -7.74 -6.59
C THR A 30 -0.71 -7.08 -5.27
N GLY A 31 0.24 -6.97 -4.32
CA GLY A 31 0.02 -6.29 -3.05
C GLY A 31 -0.30 -4.81 -3.23
N TYR A 32 0.43 -4.14 -4.12
CA TYR A 32 0.26 -2.70 -4.39
C TYR A 32 -1.08 -2.40 -5.06
N ILE A 33 -1.47 -3.20 -6.06
CA ILE A 33 -2.78 -3.05 -6.71
C ILE A 33 -3.91 -3.26 -5.69
N ARG A 34 -3.79 -4.24 -4.79
CA ARG A 34 -4.77 -4.47 -3.74
C ARG A 34 -4.86 -3.29 -2.76
N ALA A 35 -3.74 -2.68 -2.41
CA ALA A 35 -3.71 -1.52 -1.54
C ALA A 35 -4.44 -0.31 -2.14
N VAL A 36 -4.13 0.02 -3.41
CA VAL A 36 -4.80 1.13 -4.12
C VAL A 36 -6.27 0.83 -4.33
N LYS A 37 -6.63 -0.43 -4.63
CA LYS A 37 -8.04 -0.84 -4.72
C LYS A 37 -8.78 -0.61 -3.41
N LYS A 38 -8.21 -1.02 -2.27
CA LYS A 38 -8.82 -0.79 -0.95
C LYS A 38 -9.03 0.70 -0.65
N LEU A 39 -8.10 1.55 -1.05
CA LEU A 39 -8.26 2.99 -0.92
C LEU A 39 -9.43 3.48 -1.80
N ALA A 40 -9.47 3.09 -3.07
CA ALA A 40 -10.57 3.46 -3.97
C ALA A 40 -11.94 2.98 -3.45
N ASP A 41 -12.00 1.74 -2.93
CA ASP A 41 -13.20 1.17 -2.32
C ASP A 41 -13.62 1.97 -1.06
N TYR A 42 -12.67 2.48 -0.26
CA TYR A 42 -12.95 3.31 0.92
C TYR A 42 -13.43 4.72 0.56
N LEU A 43 -12.83 5.34 -0.47
CA LEU A 43 -13.17 6.70 -0.91
C LEU A 43 -14.47 6.74 -1.74
N GLY A 44 -14.84 5.65 -2.40
CA GLY A 44 -15.96 5.61 -3.34
C GLY A 44 -15.72 6.39 -4.63
N HIS A 45 -14.51 6.91 -4.84
CA HIS A 45 -14.10 7.63 -6.04
C HIS A 45 -12.65 7.29 -6.42
N SER A 46 -12.18 7.88 -7.53
CA SER A 46 -10.85 7.61 -8.06
C SER A 46 -9.75 8.04 -7.06
N PRO A 47 -8.74 7.18 -6.80
CA PRO A 47 -7.75 7.40 -5.74
C PRO A 47 -6.74 8.51 -6.05
N ASP A 48 -6.63 8.96 -7.29
CA ASP A 48 -5.82 10.13 -7.69
C ASP A 48 -6.36 11.45 -7.12
N ARG A 49 -7.65 11.50 -6.72
CA ARG A 49 -8.29 12.69 -6.14
C ARG A 49 -8.29 12.68 -4.62
N ALA A 50 -7.61 11.73 -3.98
CA ALA A 50 -7.56 11.63 -2.53
C ALA A 50 -6.83 12.84 -1.93
N SER A 51 -7.43 13.44 -0.90
CA SER A 51 -6.80 14.49 -0.11
C SER A 51 -5.90 13.91 0.99
N ALA A 52 -5.07 14.77 1.58
CA ALA A 52 -4.26 14.38 2.74
C ALA A 52 -5.11 13.92 3.93
N GLU A 53 -6.31 14.50 4.11
CA GLU A 53 -7.22 14.10 5.20
C GLU A 53 -7.86 12.74 4.91
N ASP A 54 -8.20 12.46 3.65
CA ASP A 54 -8.71 11.14 3.24
C ASP A 54 -7.71 10.03 3.54
N LEU A 55 -6.42 10.27 3.26
CA LEU A 55 -5.36 9.33 3.59
C LEU A 55 -5.21 9.16 5.11
N ARG A 56 -5.36 10.23 5.89
CA ARG A 56 -5.31 10.17 7.35
C ARG A 56 -6.46 9.34 7.91
N GLN A 57 -7.68 9.57 7.43
CA GLN A 57 -8.87 8.80 7.80
C GLN A 57 -8.75 7.33 7.40
N PHE A 58 -8.22 7.05 6.22
CA PHE A 58 -7.95 5.69 5.79
C PHE A 58 -6.90 4.99 6.66
N GLN A 59 -5.82 5.67 7.05
CA GLN A 59 -4.83 5.12 7.98
C GLN A 59 -5.41 4.83 9.37
N LEU A 60 -6.30 5.71 9.85
CA LEU A 60 -7.01 5.48 11.11
C LEU A 60 -7.92 4.25 11.00
N HIS A 61 -8.68 4.15 9.92
CA HIS A 61 -9.53 2.99 9.64
C HIS A 61 -8.75 1.68 9.61
N LEU A 62 -7.54 1.66 9.01
CA LEU A 62 -6.67 0.48 9.02
C LEU A 62 -6.16 0.12 10.42
N THR A 63 -5.96 1.11 11.28
CA THR A 63 -5.50 0.91 12.67
C THR A 63 -6.62 0.29 13.52
N ASP A 64 -7.87 0.74 13.31
CA ASP A 64 -9.05 0.20 14.00
C ASP A 64 -9.37 -1.24 13.60
N GLN A 65 -8.98 -1.67 12.40
CA GLN A 65 -9.13 -3.06 11.94
C GLN A 65 -8.20 -4.07 12.64
N GLY A 66 -7.29 -3.61 13.51
CA GLY A 66 -6.61 -4.46 14.51
C GLY A 66 -5.10 -4.57 14.39
N THR A 67 -4.48 -5.11 15.44
CA THR A 67 -3.02 -5.05 15.69
C THR A 67 -2.28 -6.38 15.48
N SER A 68 -2.91 -7.36 14.83
CA SER A 68 -2.23 -8.61 14.48
C SER A 68 -1.00 -8.37 13.60
N ARG A 69 0.05 -9.20 13.75
CA ARG A 69 1.26 -9.13 12.90
C ARG A 69 0.96 -9.16 11.41
N VAL A 70 -0.08 -9.92 11.01
CA VAL A 70 -0.55 -9.97 9.61
C VAL A 70 -1.14 -8.63 9.18
N THR A 71 -1.92 -7.99 10.04
CA THR A 71 -2.53 -6.67 9.81
C THR A 71 -1.47 -5.57 9.75
N ILE A 72 -0.44 -5.62 10.62
CA ILE A 72 0.68 -4.67 10.62
C ILE A 72 1.46 -4.74 9.30
N ASN A 73 1.87 -5.95 8.88
CA ASN A 73 2.59 -6.14 7.61
C ASN A 73 1.75 -5.71 6.40
N THR A 74 0.44 -5.94 6.45
CA THR A 74 -0.51 -5.48 5.42
C THR A 74 -0.61 -3.95 5.42
N THR A 75 -0.68 -3.31 6.58
CA THR A 75 -0.77 -1.86 6.73
C THR A 75 0.49 -1.18 6.19
N ILE A 76 1.67 -1.71 6.50
CA ILE A 76 2.93 -1.17 5.97
C ILE A 76 3.01 -1.34 4.47
N THR A 77 2.67 -2.52 3.96
CA THR A 77 2.62 -2.76 2.51
C THR A 77 1.64 -1.80 1.83
N THR A 78 0.51 -1.52 2.48
CA THR A 78 -0.49 -0.58 1.99
C THR A 78 0.07 0.84 1.95
N ILE A 79 0.72 1.30 3.02
CA ILE A 79 1.36 2.61 3.09
C ILE A 79 2.44 2.76 2.02
N THR A 80 3.33 1.77 1.87
CA THR A 80 4.39 1.81 0.86
C THR A 80 3.82 1.79 -0.56
N ALA A 81 2.74 1.04 -0.80
CA ALA A 81 2.05 1.01 -2.07
C ALA A 81 1.40 2.36 -2.40
N LEU A 82 0.72 2.98 -1.44
CA LEU A 82 0.11 4.30 -1.61
C LEU A 82 1.17 5.36 -1.86
N ARG A 83 2.27 5.33 -1.12
CA ARG A 83 3.40 6.23 -1.34
C ARG A 83 3.95 6.09 -2.76
N PHE A 84 4.17 4.86 -3.23
CA PHE A 84 4.59 4.60 -4.60
C PHE A 84 3.57 5.14 -5.62
N PHE A 85 2.28 4.89 -5.39
CA PHE A 85 1.22 5.34 -6.27
C PHE A 85 1.18 6.87 -6.40
N PHE A 86 1.23 7.61 -5.29
CA PHE A 86 1.21 9.08 -5.34
C PHE A 86 2.51 9.67 -5.89
N GLU A 87 3.68 9.16 -5.48
CA GLU A 87 4.97 9.71 -5.93
C GLU A 87 5.29 9.41 -7.39
N VAL A 88 4.92 8.21 -7.88
CA VAL A 88 5.37 7.70 -9.18
C VAL A 88 4.27 7.76 -10.21
N THR A 89 3.09 7.24 -9.88
CA THR A 89 1.98 7.11 -10.83
C THR A 89 1.21 8.42 -10.98
N VAL A 90 0.89 9.09 -9.88
CA VAL A 90 0.18 10.39 -9.89
C VAL A 90 1.16 11.56 -10.06
N GLY A 91 2.34 11.48 -9.44
CA GLY A 91 3.34 12.55 -9.44
C GLY A 91 3.14 13.61 -8.36
N ASP A 92 2.32 13.35 -7.34
CA ASP A 92 2.06 14.25 -6.22
C ASP A 92 2.88 13.86 -4.98
N GLN A 93 4.05 14.49 -4.85
CA GLN A 93 4.95 14.28 -3.71
C GLN A 93 4.41 14.87 -2.40
N SER A 94 3.51 15.86 -2.47
CA SER A 94 2.98 16.55 -1.29
C SER A 94 2.07 15.62 -0.48
N ILE A 95 1.25 14.85 -1.17
CA ILE A 95 0.32 13.87 -0.60
C ILE A 95 1.08 12.66 -0.06
N ALA A 96 2.10 12.20 -0.79
CA ALA A 96 2.94 11.09 -0.35
C ALA A 96 3.66 11.35 0.98
N GLY A 97 4.12 12.58 1.20
CA GLY A 97 4.77 13.00 2.46
C GLY A 97 3.84 13.03 3.67
N LYS A 98 2.52 12.96 3.48
CA LYS A 98 1.52 12.95 4.57
C LYS A 98 1.24 11.55 5.11
N LEU A 99 1.58 10.50 4.37
CA LEU A 99 1.45 9.12 4.81
C LEU A 99 2.40 8.83 5.97
N LYS A 100 1.86 8.52 7.15
CA LYS A 100 2.67 8.12 8.30
C LYS A 100 3.03 6.65 8.23
N THR A 101 4.30 6.31 8.46
CA THR A 101 4.77 4.93 8.58
C THR A 101 4.39 4.37 9.94
N VAL A 102 3.86 3.15 9.98
CA VAL A 102 3.60 2.43 11.25
C VAL A 102 4.92 1.82 11.75
N PRO A 103 5.36 2.12 13.00
CA PRO A 103 6.55 1.49 13.56
C PRO A 103 6.33 -0.01 13.76
N VAL A 104 7.22 -0.83 13.22
CA VAL A 104 7.22 -2.28 13.46
C VAL A 104 8.01 -2.58 14.73
N PRO A 105 7.42 -3.19 15.76
CA PRO A 105 8.20 -3.85 16.78
C PRO A 105 8.90 -5.05 16.12
N ARG A 106 10.18 -4.87 15.76
CA ARG A 106 11.00 -5.96 15.26
C ARG A 106 11.24 -6.93 16.40
N LYS A 107 11.03 -8.23 16.15
CA LYS A 107 11.52 -9.26 17.08
C LYS A 107 13.04 -9.11 17.16
N LEU A 108 13.56 -8.84 18.36
CA LEU A 108 14.98 -8.89 18.59
C LEU A 108 15.46 -10.32 18.27
N PRO A 109 16.55 -10.49 17.52
CA PRO A 109 17.12 -11.82 17.30
C PRO A 109 17.42 -12.43 18.68
N VAL A 110 16.96 -13.66 18.89
CA VAL A 110 17.34 -14.44 20.07
C VAL A 110 18.82 -14.75 19.90
N VAL A 111 19.66 -14.08 20.69
CA VAL A 111 21.09 -14.42 20.78
C VAL A 111 21.15 -15.75 21.52
N LEU A 112 21.60 -16.80 20.83
CA LEU A 112 21.93 -18.06 21.48
C LEU A 112 23.15 -17.81 22.37
N SER A 113 22.95 -17.78 23.68
CA SER A 113 24.07 -17.81 24.63
C SER A 113 24.88 -19.08 24.38
N ARG A 114 26.19 -18.92 24.24
CA ARG A 114 27.13 -20.04 24.09
C ARG A 114 27.00 -20.95 25.31
N ALA A 115 26.61 -22.21 25.08
CA ALA A 115 26.74 -23.25 26.09
C ALA A 115 28.24 -23.44 26.35
N GLU A 116 28.66 -23.17 27.58
CA GLU A 116 29.94 -23.62 28.13
C GLU A 116 29.82 -25.07 28.60
#